data_AF-A0A2G9S5A2-F1
#
_entry.id   AF-A0A2G9S5A2-F1
#
_cell.length_a   1.000
_cell.length_b   1.000
_cell.length_c   1.000
_cell.angle_alpha   90.00
_cell.angle_beta   90.00
_cell.angle_gamma   90.00
#
_symmetry.space_group_name_H-M   'P 1'
#
loop_
_entity.id
_entity.type
_entity.pdbx_description
1 polymer ?
#
loop_
_entity_poly.entity_id
_entity_poly.type
_entity_poly.pdbx_seq_one_letter_code
_entity_poly.pdbx_strand_id
1 'polypeptide(L)'
;MELPRRPVPSITRQQMEKCRAEIKSTHDDTYGVPSLEELGFPRDNPGAAVWPGGETEALARLDRHLERKAWVAHYERPRMNANSLLASPTGLSPYLRFGCLSCRLFYYRLRELYQKVKKNSPPPLSLFGQLLWREFFYTAATNNPKFDQMEGNPICVQIPWDKNPEALAKWTEGKTGFPWIDAIMTQLRQEGWIHHLARHAVACFLTRGDLWNSWECGVKVFDELLLDADFSVNAGSWMWLSCSAFFQQFFHCYCPVGFGRRTDPSGDYPWNAPESVQKEAKCIVGVDYPKPVVNHAEASRLNIERMKQTYQQLSRYRGLCEYPAPVILPRKCPKILPTQNLSLVFQHRFWQSVKLCMWCVFLLWTSQLHKLHCME
;
A
#
# COMPACT_ATOMS: atom_id res chain seq x y z
N MET A 1 -6.06 13.98 22.79
CA MET A 1 -5.53 14.20 21.43
C MET A 1 -6.29 15.35 20.84
N GLU A 2 -5.56 16.37 20.37
CA GLU A 2 -6.16 17.47 19.62
C GLU A 2 -6.69 16.93 18.28
N LEU A 3 -7.81 17.49 17.81
CA LEU A 3 -8.42 17.07 16.56
C LEU A 3 -7.75 17.79 15.39
N PRO A 4 -7.69 17.17 14.19
CA PRO A 4 -7.22 17.89 13.02
C PRO A 4 -8.10 19.12 12.77
N ARG A 5 -7.56 20.14 12.09
CA ARG A 5 -8.38 21.28 11.67
C ARG A 5 -9.58 20.80 10.83
N ARG A 6 -10.73 21.46 10.99
CA ARG A 6 -11.92 21.18 10.18
C ARG A 6 -11.65 21.44 8.69
N PRO A 7 -12.34 20.73 7.78
CA PRO A 7 -12.31 21.07 6.36
C PRO A 7 -12.82 22.50 6.16
N VAL A 8 -12.24 23.20 5.19
CA VAL A 8 -12.75 24.50 4.77
C VAL A 8 -14.10 24.34 4.05
N PRO A 9 -15.00 25.33 4.10
CA PRO A 9 -16.25 25.30 3.34
C PRO A 9 -16.00 25.21 1.84
N SER A 10 -16.89 24.54 1.10
CA SER A 10 -16.88 24.52 -0.36
C SER A 10 -17.08 25.92 -0.93
N ILE A 11 -16.47 26.17 -2.08
CA ILE A 11 -16.68 27.42 -2.83
C ILE A 11 -18.13 27.45 -3.31
N THR A 12 -18.82 28.53 -2.99
CA THR A 12 -20.21 28.77 -3.43
C THR A 12 -20.24 29.42 -4.80
N ARG A 13 -21.34 29.21 -5.53
CA ARG A 13 -21.61 29.89 -6.81
C ARG A 13 -21.51 31.41 -6.67
N GLN A 14 -22.03 31.97 -5.57
CA GLN A 14 -21.96 33.41 -5.27
C GLN A 14 -20.53 33.92 -5.08
N GLN A 15 -19.61 33.10 -4.55
CA GLN A 15 -18.20 33.47 -4.46
C GLN A 15 -17.55 33.47 -5.85
N MET A 16 -17.89 32.48 -6.70
CA MET A 16 -17.39 32.42 -8.09
C MET A 16 -17.93 33.55 -8.96
N GLU A 17 -19.18 33.99 -8.76
CA GLU A 17 -19.77 35.12 -9.49
C GLU A 17 -19.04 36.44 -9.26
N LYS A 18 -18.31 36.56 -8.14
CA LYS A 18 -17.45 37.71 -7.84
C LYS A 18 -16.08 37.62 -8.53
N CYS A 19 -15.69 36.45 -9.02
CA CYS A 19 -14.48 36.27 -9.82
C CYS A 19 -14.80 36.64 -11.27
N ARG A 20 -14.23 37.75 -11.76
CA ARG A 20 -14.29 38.11 -13.18
C ARG A 20 -12.93 37.89 -13.82
N ALA A 21 -12.92 37.20 -14.95
CA ALA A 21 -11.75 37.08 -15.82
C ALA A 21 -12.15 37.51 -17.24
N GLU A 22 -11.29 38.26 -17.92
CA GLU A 22 -11.47 38.57 -19.34
C GLU A 22 -11.12 37.33 -20.16
N ILE A 23 -12.13 36.68 -20.74
CA ILE A 23 -11.96 35.49 -21.57
C ILE A 23 -11.84 35.94 -23.02
N LYS A 24 -10.63 35.83 -23.58
CA LYS A 24 -10.37 36.08 -25.01
C LYS A 24 -10.90 34.93 -25.86
N SER A 25 -11.12 35.17 -27.15
CA SER A 25 -11.55 34.12 -28.10
C SER A 25 -10.54 32.98 -28.25
N THR A 26 -9.26 33.22 -27.98
CA THR A 26 -8.18 32.23 -28.01
C THR A 26 -7.90 31.60 -26.64
N HIS A 27 -8.83 31.71 -25.68
CA HIS A 27 -8.62 31.24 -24.32
C HIS A 27 -8.37 29.73 -24.29
N ASP A 28 -9.21 28.95 -24.97
CA ASP A 28 -9.12 27.49 -24.95
C ASP A 28 -7.84 26.99 -25.63
N ASP A 29 -7.33 27.70 -26.65
CA ASP A 29 -6.05 27.38 -27.30
C ASP A 29 -4.84 27.51 -26.34
N THR A 30 -4.94 28.40 -25.34
CA THR A 30 -3.82 28.70 -24.43
C THR A 30 -3.99 28.09 -23.04
N TYR A 31 -5.24 27.96 -22.58
CA TYR A 31 -5.60 27.63 -21.20
C TYR A 31 -6.56 26.45 -21.09
N GLY A 32 -6.97 25.85 -22.22
CA GLY A 32 -7.76 24.63 -22.22
C GLY A 32 -7.02 23.48 -21.54
N VAL A 33 -7.79 22.57 -20.94
CA VAL A 33 -7.22 21.32 -20.41
C VAL A 33 -6.91 20.42 -21.60
N PRO A 34 -5.64 20.00 -21.80
CA PRO A 34 -5.28 19.21 -22.96
C PRO A 34 -5.90 17.80 -22.90
N SER A 35 -6.25 17.29 -24.06
CA SER A 35 -6.63 15.90 -24.29
C SER A 35 -5.41 14.97 -24.26
N LEU A 36 -5.64 13.66 -24.13
CA LEU A 36 -4.57 12.66 -24.23
C LEU A 36 -3.87 12.70 -25.60
N GLU A 37 -4.60 13.04 -26.66
CA GLU A 37 -4.12 13.10 -28.04
C GLU A 37 -3.16 14.27 -28.24
N GLU A 38 -3.49 15.43 -27.66
CA GLU A 38 -2.62 16.62 -27.66
C GLU A 38 -1.33 16.38 -26.87
N LEU A 39 -1.36 15.47 -25.89
CA LEU A 39 -0.17 15.01 -25.15
C LEU A 39 0.59 13.89 -25.88
N GLY A 40 0.14 13.46 -27.06
CA GLY A 40 0.83 12.46 -27.89
C GLY A 40 0.48 10.99 -27.58
N PHE A 41 -0.56 10.74 -26.77
CA PHE A 41 -1.04 9.37 -26.54
C PHE A 41 -1.96 8.90 -27.67
N PRO A 42 -1.90 7.60 -28.04
CA PRO A 42 -2.72 7.07 -29.13
C PRO A 42 -4.22 7.11 -28.80
N ARG A 43 -5.05 7.27 -29.85
CA ARG A 43 -6.50 7.08 -29.81
C ARG A 43 -6.87 5.59 -29.73
N ASP A 44 -6.25 4.85 -28.82
CA ASP A 44 -6.77 3.53 -28.49
C ASP A 44 -7.99 3.78 -27.61
N ASN A 45 -9.16 3.26 -28.01
CA ASN A 45 -10.39 3.40 -27.23
C ASN A 45 -10.31 2.44 -26.03
N PRO A 46 -9.88 2.89 -24.82
CA PRO A 46 -9.57 1.97 -23.71
C PRO A 46 -10.86 1.51 -23.00
N GLY A 47 -12.03 1.81 -23.56
CA GLY A 47 -13.30 1.78 -22.85
C GLY A 47 -13.41 2.93 -21.85
N ALA A 48 -14.49 2.91 -21.06
CA ALA A 48 -14.66 3.88 -19.98
C ALA A 48 -13.66 3.59 -18.85
N ALA A 49 -13.01 4.64 -18.33
CA ALA A 49 -12.09 4.51 -17.20
C ALA A 49 -12.79 3.91 -15.98
N VAL A 50 -12.21 2.87 -15.39
CA VAL A 50 -12.69 2.23 -14.15
C VAL A 50 -12.71 3.22 -12.97
N TRP A 51 -11.75 4.16 -12.98
CA TRP A 51 -11.60 5.24 -12.01
C TRP A 51 -11.71 6.62 -12.68
N PRO A 52 -12.94 7.12 -12.94
CA PRO A 52 -13.12 8.48 -13.42
C PRO A 52 -12.53 9.48 -12.43
N GLY A 53 -11.78 10.46 -12.92
CA GLY A 53 -11.14 11.49 -12.08
C GLY A 53 -12.10 12.60 -11.62
N GLY A 54 -11.60 13.45 -10.72
CA GLY A 54 -12.26 14.71 -10.33
C GLY A 54 -12.99 14.70 -8.98
N GLU A 55 -13.25 15.90 -8.45
CA GLU A 55 -13.93 16.12 -7.17
C GLU A 55 -15.36 15.59 -7.17
N THR A 56 -16.10 15.79 -8.26
CA THR A 56 -17.51 15.35 -8.38
C THR A 56 -17.65 13.85 -8.16
N GLU A 57 -16.81 13.04 -8.82
CA GLU A 57 -16.82 11.59 -8.62
C GLU A 57 -16.34 11.21 -7.21
N ALA A 58 -15.34 11.91 -6.67
CA ALA A 58 -14.83 11.67 -5.33
C ALA A 58 -15.89 11.84 -4.24
N LEU A 59 -16.70 12.90 -4.32
CA LEU A 59 -17.80 13.18 -3.40
C LEU A 59 -18.94 12.15 -3.56
N ALA A 60 -19.31 11.80 -4.80
CA ALA A 60 -20.31 10.77 -5.06
C ALA A 60 -19.88 9.40 -4.52
N ARG A 61 -18.60 9.03 -4.64
CA ARG A 61 -18.04 7.82 -4.04
C ARG A 61 -18.00 7.89 -2.52
N LEU A 62 -17.68 9.05 -1.93
CA LEU A 62 -17.70 9.25 -0.48
C LEU A 62 -19.10 9.02 0.09
N ASP A 63 -20.13 9.57 -0.53
CA ASP A 63 -21.51 9.39 -0.06
C ASP A 63 -21.92 7.91 -0.13
N ARG A 64 -21.67 7.23 -1.27
CA ARG A 64 -21.88 5.77 -1.41
C ARG A 64 -21.07 4.95 -0.39
N HIS A 65 -19.85 5.37 -0.10
CA HIS A 65 -18.99 4.72 0.90
C HIS A 65 -19.60 4.79 2.30
N LEU A 66 -20.17 5.94 2.66
CA LEU A 66 -20.78 6.20 3.98
C LEU A 66 -22.21 5.61 4.10
N GLU A 67 -22.90 5.39 2.98
CA GLU A 67 -24.22 4.74 2.95
C GLU A 67 -24.20 3.27 3.36
N ARG A 68 -23.04 2.59 3.29
CA ARG A 68 -22.84 1.24 3.87
C ARG A 68 -22.80 1.29 5.40
N LYS A 69 -23.91 1.72 6.01
CA LYS A 69 -24.10 1.95 7.45
C LYS A 69 -23.76 0.71 8.28
N ALA A 70 -24.06 -0.49 7.79
CA ALA A 70 -23.71 -1.74 8.48
C ALA A 70 -22.19 -1.93 8.64
N TRP A 71 -21.39 -1.51 7.66
CA TRP A 71 -19.93 -1.58 7.74
C TRP A 71 -19.37 -0.61 8.80
N VAL A 72 -19.88 0.62 8.83
CA VAL A 72 -19.47 1.62 9.84
C VAL A 72 -20.00 1.28 11.24
N ALA A 73 -21.17 0.63 11.31
CA ALA A 73 -21.81 0.20 12.56
C ALA A 73 -21.08 -0.96 13.23
N HIS A 74 -20.59 -1.92 12.46
CA HIS A 74 -19.90 -3.07 13.04
C HIS A 74 -18.41 -2.86 13.14
N TYR A 75 -17.78 -2.06 12.27
CA TYR A 75 -16.33 -1.87 12.15
C TYR A 75 -15.52 -3.13 12.53
N GLU A 76 -16.05 -4.29 12.18
CA GLU A 76 -15.30 -5.52 12.16
C GLU A 76 -14.54 -5.48 10.84
N ARG A 77 -13.24 -5.79 10.89
CA ARG A 77 -12.42 -5.86 9.68
C ARG A 77 -13.15 -6.77 8.69
N PRO A 78 -13.58 -6.27 7.51
CA PRO A 78 -14.33 -7.06 6.57
C PRO A 78 -13.50 -8.29 6.18
N ARG A 79 -14.10 -9.48 6.28
CA ARG A 79 -13.45 -10.70 5.80
C ARG A 79 -13.28 -10.58 4.29
N MET A 80 -12.05 -10.79 3.83
CA MET A 80 -11.74 -10.77 2.41
C MET A 80 -12.47 -11.90 1.69
N ASN A 81 -12.92 -11.60 0.48
CA ASN A 81 -13.39 -12.56 -0.52
C ASN A 81 -12.92 -12.12 -1.90
N ALA A 82 -13.14 -12.95 -2.93
CA ALA A 82 -12.77 -12.65 -4.31
C ALA A 82 -13.30 -11.29 -4.81
N ASN A 83 -14.54 -10.93 -4.48
CA ASN A 83 -15.15 -9.64 -4.85
C ASN A 83 -14.40 -8.42 -4.27
N SER A 84 -13.62 -8.60 -3.20
CA SER A 84 -12.81 -7.53 -2.62
C SER A 84 -11.58 -7.17 -3.46
N LEU A 85 -11.19 -8.04 -4.40
CA LEU A 85 -10.07 -7.79 -5.32
C LEU A 85 -10.44 -6.83 -6.45
N LEU A 86 -11.73 -6.74 -6.78
CA LEU A 86 -12.24 -5.89 -7.84
C LEU A 86 -12.29 -4.42 -7.40
N ALA A 87 -12.14 -3.51 -8.37
CA ALA A 87 -12.31 -2.09 -8.15
C ALA A 87 -13.70 -1.79 -7.58
N SER A 88 -13.75 -1.18 -6.39
CA SER A 88 -15.01 -0.88 -5.74
C SER A 88 -15.57 0.48 -6.19
N PRO A 89 -16.89 0.60 -6.47
CA PRO A 89 -17.54 1.88 -6.68
C PRO A 89 -17.56 2.76 -5.41
N THR A 90 -17.07 2.25 -4.28
CA THR A 90 -16.91 2.98 -3.01
C THR A 90 -15.45 3.23 -2.65
N GLY A 91 -14.50 2.92 -3.54
CA GLY A 91 -13.08 3.15 -3.31
C GLY A 91 -12.73 4.64 -3.38
N LEU A 92 -11.84 5.06 -2.49
CA LEU A 92 -11.50 6.49 -2.29
C LEU A 92 -10.00 6.79 -2.46
N SER A 93 -9.13 5.78 -2.58
CA SER A 93 -7.69 5.99 -2.49
C SER A 93 -7.09 6.84 -3.62
N PRO A 94 -7.46 6.70 -4.91
CA PRO A 94 -6.96 7.60 -5.95
C PRO A 94 -7.36 9.06 -5.69
N TYR A 95 -8.61 9.30 -5.27
CA TYR A 95 -9.13 10.63 -5.00
C TYR A 95 -8.45 11.32 -3.80
N LEU A 96 -8.05 10.54 -2.79
CA LEU A 96 -7.25 11.04 -1.67
C LEU A 96 -5.83 11.40 -2.10
N ARG A 97 -5.24 10.65 -3.03
CA ARG A 97 -3.92 10.96 -3.60
C ARG A 97 -3.98 12.30 -4.33
N PHE A 98 -4.86 12.44 -5.32
CA PHE A 98 -4.93 13.62 -6.19
C PHE A 98 -5.56 14.85 -5.51
N GLY A 99 -6.04 14.73 -4.28
CA GLY A 99 -6.69 15.83 -3.56
C GLY A 99 -8.12 16.11 -4.02
N CYS A 100 -8.68 15.29 -4.92
CA CYS A 100 -10.09 15.34 -5.31
C CYS A 100 -11.01 15.10 -4.10
N LEU A 101 -10.54 14.34 -3.10
CA LEU A 101 -11.19 14.18 -1.81
C LEU A 101 -10.30 14.74 -0.69
N SER A 102 -10.83 15.68 0.09
CA SER A 102 -10.16 16.16 1.31
C SER A 102 -10.08 15.06 2.37
N CYS A 103 -8.87 14.75 2.84
CA CYS A 103 -8.65 13.80 3.94
C CYS A 103 -9.34 14.26 5.24
N ARG A 104 -9.43 15.58 5.47
CA ARG A 104 -10.14 16.17 6.63
C ARG A 104 -11.64 15.99 6.48
N LEU A 105 -12.21 16.22 5.30
CA LEU A 105 -13.62 15.97 5.05
C LEU A 105 -13.97 14.51 5.33
N PHE A 106 -13.18 13.58 4.78
CA PHE A 106 -13.39 12.15 5.00
C PHE A 106 -13.29 11.78 6.50
N TYR A 107 -12.26 12.25 7.19
CA TYR A 107 -12.08 12.02 8.63
C TYR A 107 -13.30 12.47 9.44
N TYR A 108 -13.78 13.69 9.21
CA TYR A 108 -14.91 14.25 9.96
C TYR A 108 -16.23 13.54 9.63
N ARG A 109 -16.50 13.26 8.34
CA ARG A 109 -17.71 12.55 7.93
C ARG A 109 -17.77 11.13 8.52
N LEU A 110 -16.63 10.42 8.55
CA LEU A 110 -16.54 9.09 9.13
C LEU A 110 -16.75 9.12 10.65
N ARG A 111 -16.14 10.11 11.33
CA ARG A 111 -16.34 10.33 12.76
C ARG A 111 -17.79 10.63 13.12
N GLU A 112 -18.41 11.56 12.40
CA GLU A 112 -19.81 11.95 12.64
C GLU A 112 -20.76 10.78 12.42
N LEU A 113 -20.55 10.00 11.36
CA LEU A 113 -21.34 8.80 11.11
C LEU A 113 -21.17 7.78 12.24
N TYR A 114 -19.94 7.51 12.67
CA TYR A 114 -19.68 6.61 13.78
C TYR A 114 -20.36 7.07 15.08
N GLN A 115 -20.26 8.37 15.41
CA GLN A 115 -20.91 8.95 16.59
C GLN A 115 -22.43 8.83 16.51
N LYS A 116 -23.04 9.07 15.33
CA LYS A 116 -24.49 8.86 15.13
C LYS A 116 -24.90 7.40 15.37
N VAL A 117 -24.12 6.45 14.85
CA VAL A 117 -24.44 5.01 14.95
C VAL A 117 -24.16 4.44 16.34
N LYS A 118 -23.10 4.87 17.01
CA LYS A 118 -22.65 4.37 18.32
C LYS A 118 -23.07 5.27 19.48
N LYS A 119 -24.16 6.04 19.31
CA LYS A 119 -24.76 6.88 20.36
C LYS A 119 -23.74 7.78 21.07
N ASN A 120 -22.97 8.54 20.29
CA ASN A 120 -21.92 9.48 20.71
C ASN A 120 -20.70 8.84 21.39
N SER A 121 -20.48 7.54 21.25
CA SER A 121 -19.24 6.90 21.70
C SER A 121 -18.02 7.47 20.95
N PRO A 122 -16.87 7.62 21.62
CA PRO A 122 -15.65 8.05 20.95
C PRO A 122 -15.21 7.00 19.92
N PRO A 123 -14.82 7.41 18.70
CA PRO A 123 -14.35 6.47 17.69
C PRO A 123 -12.98 5.87 18.04
N PRO A 124 -12.76 4.57 17.81
CA PRO A 124 -11.44 3.97 17.94
C PRO A 124 -10.51 4.45 16.82
N LEU A 125 -9.20 4.44 17.05
CA LEU A 125 -8.20 4.81 16.02
C LEU A 125 -8.26 3.91 14.79
N SER A 126 -8.64 2.63 14.97
CA SER A 126 -8.80 1.69 13.87
C SER A 126 -9.76 2.18 12.81
N LEU A 127 -10.79 2.96 13.18
CA LEU A 127 -11.75 3.59 12.26
C LEU A 127 -11.04 4.38 11.14
N PHE A 128 -9.98 5.08 11.51
CA PHE A 128 -9.21 5.96 10.62
C PHE A 128 -7.95 5.29 10.10
N GLY A 129 -7.81 3.96 10.23
CA GLY A 129 -6.56 3.24 9.98
C GLY A 129 -5.92 3.57 8.62
N GLN A 130 -6.71 3.62 7.55
CA GLN A 130 -6.20 3.97 6.20
C GLN A 130 -5.63 5.39 6.13
N LEU A 131 -6.30 6.37 6.75
CA LEU A 131 -5.80 7.74 6.84
C LEU A 131 -4.55 7.84 7.70
N LEU A 132 -4.50 7.13 8.82
CA LEU A 132 -3.36 7.15 9.72
C LEU A 132 -2.11 6.50 9.10
N TRP A 133 -2.29 5.44 8.31
CA TRP A 133 -1.21 4.84 7.52
C TRP A 133 -0.64 5.79 6.48
N ARG A 134 -1.51 6.54 5.80
CA ARG A 134 -1.09 7.63 4.92
C ARG A 134 -0.24 8.64 5.70
N GLU A 135 -0.78 9.24 6.76
CA GLU A 135 -0.08 10.26 7.56
C GLU A 135 1.25 9.74 8.16
N PHE A 136 1.31 8.46 8.54
CA PHE A 136 2.54 7.82 9.02
C PHE A 136 3.64 7.89 7.96
N PHE A 137 3.36 7.47 6.72
CA PHE A 137 4.36 7.48 5.66
C PHE A 137 4.74 8.90 5.21
N TYR A 138 3.77 9.82 5.10
CA TYR A 138 4.09 11.24 4.84
C TYR A 138 5.02 11.81 5.92
N THR A 139 4.76 11.52 7.19
CA THR A 139 5.61 11.97 8.31
C THR A 139 7.01 11.32 8.28
N ALA A 140 7.10 10.05 7.90
CA ALA A 140 8.38 9.34 7.79
C ALA A 140 9.24 9.86 6.62
N ALA A 141 8.61 10.24 5.50
CA ALA A 141 9.29 10.66 4.28
C ALA A 141 9.70 12.14 4.28
N THR A 142 8.94 13.02 4.93
CA THR A 142 9.04 14.49 4.78
C THR A 142 10.46 15.08 4.97
N ASN A 143 11.28 14.48 5.86
CA ASN A 143 12.64 14.94 6.14
C ASN A 143 13.73 13.99 5.62
N ASN A 144 13.36 13.03 4.75
CA ASN A 144 14.29 12.06 4.19
C ASN A 144 14.29 12.17 2.65
N PRO A 145 15.25 12.90 2.05
CA PRO A 145 15.31 13.06 0.59
C PRO A 145 15.68 11.76 -0.13
N LYS A 146 16.13 10.72 0.59
CA LYS A 146 16.48 9.41 0.05
C LYS A 146 15.45 8.33 0.43
N PHE A 147 14.23 8.72 0.79
CA PHE A 147 13.22 7.78 1.30
C PHE A 147 12.83 6.69 0.30
N ASP A 148 12.97 6.96 -1.00
CA ASP A 148 12.70 6.05 -2.12
C ASP A 148 13.92 5.27 -2.61
N GLN A 149 15.07 5.41 -1.94
CA GLN A 149 16.32 4.74 -2.28
C GLN A 149 16.77 3.83 -1.15
N MET A 150 17.53 2.79 -1.47
CA MET A 150 18.19 1.95 -0.47
C MET A 150 19.49 2.60 0.01
N GLU A 151 20.36 2.99 -0.92
CA GLU A 151 21.71 3.48 -0.58
C GLU A 151 21.68 4.88 0.04
N GLY A 152 22.27 5.01 1.23
CA GLY A 152 22.30 6.26 1.98
C GLY A 152 20.97 6.66 2.62
N ASN A 153 19.94 5.81 2.56
CA ASN A 153 18.71 6.00 3.31
C ASN A 153 18.90 5.50 4.76
N PRO A 154 18.84 6.40 5.77
CA PRO A 154 19.24 6.07 7.14
C PRO A 154 18.32 5.06 7.84
N ILE A 155 17.11 4.84 7.33
CA ILE A 155 16.15 3.88 7.91
C ILE A 155 16.08 2.56 7.15
N CYS A 156 16.74 2.47 5.99
CA CYS A 156 16.67 1.31 5.10
C CYS A 156 17.83 0.36 5.36
N VAL A 157 17.50 -0.91 5.58
CA VAL A 157 18.48 -2.00 5.62
C VAL A 157 19.11 -2.17 4.24
N GLN A 158 20.44 -2.29 4.21
CA GLN A 158 21.22 -2.52 3.01
C GLN A 158 21.21 -4.02 2.68
N ILE A 159 20.24 -4.44 1.87
CA ILE A 159 20.08 -5.85 1.47
C ILE A 159 20.75 -6.01 0.09
N PRO A 160 21.61 -7.03 -0.11
CA PRO A 160 22.25 -7.28 -1.39
C PRO A 160 21.24 -7.93 -2.36
N TRP A 161 20.36 -7.10 -2.93
CA TRP A 161 19.38 -7.51 -3.93
C TRP A 161 20.04 -7.87 -5.27
N ASP A 162 19.45 -8.83 -5.98
CA ASP A 162 19.93 -9.26 -7.28
C ASP A 162 19.55 -8.25 -8.37
N LYS A 163 20.44 -8.09 -9.36
CA LYS A 163 20.15 -7.33 -10.59
C LYS A 163 19.72 -8.28 -11.69
N ASN A 164 18.44 -8.61 -11.71
CA ASN A 164 17.85 -9.48 -12.74
C ASN A 164 16.78 -8.72 -13.55
N PRO A 165 17.17 -8.06 -14.67
CA PRO A 165 16.23 -7.29 -15.49
C PRO A 165 15.22 -8.18 -16.22
N GLU A 166 15.58 -9.43 -16.56
CA GLU A 166 14.65 -10.36 -17.22
C GLU A 166 13.52 -10.78 -16.28
N ALA A 167 13.85 -11.16 -15.03
CA ALA A 167 12.85 -11.50 -14.03
C ALA A 167 11.95 -10.29 -13.68
N LEU A 168 12.54 -9.09 -13.60
CA LEU A 168 11.80 -7.85 -13.39
C LEU A 168 10.82 -7.59 -14.54
N ALA A 169 11.25 -7.72 -15.80
CA ALA A 169 10.38 -7.54 -16.95
C ALA A 169 9.19 -8.52 -16.94
N LYS A 170 9.45 -9.80 -16.67
CA LYS A 170 8.38 -10.82 -16.55
C LYS A 170 7.40 -10.49 -15.42
N TRP A 171 7.88 -10.00 -14.28
CA TRP A 171 7.01 -9.55 -13.20
C TRP A 171 6.18 -8.32 -13.58
N THR A 172 6.82 -7.31 -14.15
CA THR A 172 6.17 -6.06 -14.58
C THR A 172 5.09 -6.32 -15.63
N GLU A 173 5.33 -7.22 -16.57
CA GLU A 173 4.41 -7.56 -17.66
C GLU A 173 3.35 -8.61 -17.29
N GLY A 174 3.38 -9.18 -16.08
CA GLY A 174 2.47 -10.25 -15.68
C GLY A 174 2.70 -11.54 -16.48
N LYS A 175 3.96 -11.93 -16.65
CA LYS A 175 4.42 -13.13 -17.37
C LYS A 175 5.31 -14.02 -16.50
N THR A 176 5.03 -14.07 -15.20
CA THR A 176 5.79 -14.87 -14.23
C THR A 176 5.46 -16.36 -14.32
N GLY A 177 4.38 -16.73 -14.99
CA GLY A 177 3.88 -18.09 -15.01
C GLY A 177 3.12 -18.45 -13.74
N PHE A 178 2.84 -17.50 -12.84
CA PHE A 178 1.99 -17.67 -11.66
C PHE A 178 0.68 -16.87 -11.83
N PRO A 179 -0.46 -17.51 -12.16
CA PRO A 179 -1.68 -16.81 -12.56
C PRO A 179 -2.16 -15.77 -11.56
N TRP A 180 -1.99 -16.05 -10.26
CA TRP A 180 -2.33 -15.09 -9.21
C TRP A 180 -1.50 -13.79 -9.31
N ILE A 181 -0.19 -13.91 -9.49
CA ILE A 181 0.72 -12.75 -9.63
C ILE A 181 0.45 -12.04 -10.95
N ASP A 182 0.33 -12.81 -12.03
CA ASP A 182 0.15 -12.32 -13.39
C ASP A 182 -1.20 -11.59 -13.56
N ALA A 183 -2.28 -12.11 -12.96
CA ALA A 183 -3.58 -11.45 -12.93
C ALA A 183 -3.55 -10.14 -12.15
N ILE A 184 -2.86 -10.09 -11.01
CA ILE A 184 -2.73 -8.85 -10.23
C ILE A 184 -1.96 -7.79 -11.03
N MET A 185 -0.84 -8.16 -11.64
CA MET A 185 -0.03 -7.22 -12.44
C MET A 185 -0.77 -6.76 -13.70
N THR A 186 -1.60 -7.63 -14.29
CA THR A 186 -2.49 -7.29 -15.40
C THR A 186 -3.59 -6.31 -14.95
N GLN A 187 -4.25 -6.57 -13.82
CA GLN A 187 -5.26 -5.67 -13.25
C GLN A 187 -4.64 -4.29 -12.94
N LEU A 188 -3.45 -4.27 -12.35
CA LEU A 188 -2.73 -3.03 -12.07
C LEU A 188 -2.50 -2.21 -13.35
N ARG A 189 -2.05 -2.85 -14.43
CA ARG A 189 -1.78 -2.19 -15.70
C ARG A 189 -3.05 -1.68 -16.39
N GLN A 190 -4.14 -2.43 -16.31
CA GLN A 190 -5.40 -2.09 -16.99
C GLN A 190 -6.23 -1.06 -16.22
N GLU A 191 -6.30 -1.17 -14.89
CA GLU A 191 -7.23 -0.39 -14.08
C GLU A 191 -6.52 0.67 -13.21
N GLY A 192 -5.20 0.56 -13.04
CA GLY A 192 -4.43 1.47 -12.21
C GLY A 192 -4.70 1.33 -10.71
N TRP A 193 -5.37 0.26 -10.27
CA TRP A 193 -5.61 -0.02 -8.86
C TRP A 193 -5.66 -1.51 -8.59
N ILE A 194 -5.02 -1.93 -7.50
CA ILE A 194 -5.13 -3.28 -6.95
C ILE A 194 -5.32 -3.24 -5.44
N HIS A 195 -6.03 -4.23 -4.92
CA HIS A 195 -6.31 -4.37 -3.50
C HIS A 195 -5.02 -4.49 -2.67
N HIS A 196 -5.02 -3.99 -1.42
CA HIS A 196 -3.80 -3.95 -0.60
C HIS A 196 -3.14 -5.33 -0.38
N LEU A 197 -3.90 -6.41 -0.20
CA LEU A 197 -3.28 -7.76 -0.13
C LEU A 197 -2.73 -8.25 -1.48
N ALA A 198 -3.29 -7.80 -2.60
CA ALA A 198 -2.72 -8.08 -3.91
C ALA A 198 -1.35 -7.38 -4.05
N ARG A 199 -1.22 -6.13 -3.57
CA ARG A 199 0.06 -5.41 -3.45
C ARG A 199 1.06 -6.20 -2.61
N HIS A 200 0.63 -6.73 -1.47
CA HIS A 200 1.48 -7.55 -0.60
C HIS A 200 1.98 -8.81 -1.32
N ALA A 201 1.11 -9.49 -2.07
CA ALA A 201 1.48 -10.70 -2.79
C ALA A 201 2.55 -10.41 -3.86
N VAL A 202 2.33 -9.41 -4.72
CA VAL A 202 3.27 -9.08 -5.81
C VAL A 202 4.57 -8.46 -5.29
N ALA A 203 4.52 -7.66 -4.22
CA ALA A 203 5.71 -7.10 -3.59
C ALA A 203 6.54 -8.19 -2.90
N CYS A 204 5.89 -9.14 -2.22
CA CYS A 204 6.56 -10.28 -1.63
C CYS A 204 7.23 -11.14 -2.72
N PHE A 205 6.52 -11.46 -3.79
CA PHE A 205 7.04 -12.24 -4.91
C PHE A 205 8.28 -11.57 -5.55
N LEU A 206 8.21 -10.27 -5.83
CA LEU A 206 9.35 -9.54 -6.43
C LEU A 206 10.58 -9.48 -5.51
N THR A 207 10.38 -9.29 -4.21
CA THR A 207 11.47 -9.00 -3.27
C THR A 207 11.89 -10.25 -2.49
N ARG A 208 11.63 -10.29 -1.18
CA ARG A 208 12.12 -11.32 -0.24
C ARG A 208 11.45 -12.70 -0.41
N GLY A 209 10.40 -12.79 -1.20
CA GLY A 209 9.65 -14.03 -1.43
C GLY A 209 10.34 -14.91 -2.46
N ASP A 210 10.47 -14.44 -3.69
CA ASP A 210 10.80 -15.31 -4.82
C ASP A 210 11.94 -14.78 -5.69
N LEU A 211 11.81 -13.58 -6.27
CA LEU A 211 12.74 -13.10 -7.30
C LEU A 211 14.00 -12.41 -6.75
N TRP A 212 14.01 -12.00 -5.49
CA TRP A 212 15.13 -11.32 -4.83
C TRP A 212 15.59 -10.02 -5.52
N ASN A 213 14.68 -9.33 -6.21
CA ASN A 213 14.94 -8.02 -6.80
C ASN A 213 14.74 -6.90 -5.76
N SER A 214 15.39 -5.74 -5.99
CA SER A 214 15.23 -4.57 -5.11
C SER A 214 13.80 -4.06 -5.12
N TRP A 215 13.33 -3.66 -3.93
CA TRP A 215 12.04 -2.99 -3.74
C TRP A 215 11.97 -1.65 -4.50
N GLU A 216 13.11 -1.01 -4.79
CA GLU A 216 13.19 0.22 -5.58
C GLU A 216 12.67 0.03 -7.01
N CYS A 217 12.88 -1.16 -7.60
CA CYS A 217 12.31 -1.49 -8.91
C CYS A 217 10.78 -1.58 -8.84
N GLY A 218 10.26 -2.15 -7.75
CA GLY A 218 8.82 -2.22 -7.49
C GLY A 218 8.18 -0.84 -7.29
N VAL A 219 8.87 0.07 -6.58
CA VAL A 219 8.45 1.47 -6.42
C VAL A 219 8.25 2.12 -7.77
N LYS A 220 9.21 2.00 -8.70
CA LYS A 220 9.13 2.58 -10.05
C LYS A 220 7.93 2.06 -10.85
N VAL A 221 7.71 0.75 -10.84
CA VAL A 221 6.58 0.15 -11.57
C VAL A 221 5.24 0.58 -10.97
N PHE A 222 5.15 0.67 -9.64
CA PHE A 222 3.94 1.15 -8.99
C PHE A 222 3.75 2.66 -9.19
N ASP A 223 4.81 3.46 -9.25
CA ASP A 223 4.71 4.89 -9.54
C ASP A 223 4.17 5.15 -10.96
N GLU A 224 4.55 4.30 -11.93
CA GLU A 224 4.06 4.36 -13.30
C GLU A 224 2.59 3.93 -13.43
N LEU A 225 2.18 2.86 -12.75
CA LEU A 225 0.89 2.20 -13.00
C LEU A 225 -0.19 2.49 -11.95
N LEU A 226 0.17 2.75 -10.70
CA LEU A 226 -0.78 2.77 -9.59
C LEU A 226 -1.31 4.18 -9.30
N LEU A 227 -2.61 4.39 -9.50
CA LEU A 227 -3.27 5.71 -9.37
C LEU A 227 -3.20 6.31 -7.97
N ASP A 228 -3.07 5.47 -6.93
CA ASP A 228 -2.95 5.93 -5.55
C ASP A 228 -1.52 5.84 -4.99
N ALA A 229 -0.52 5.65 -5.85
CA ALA A 229 0.87 5.84 -5.48
C ALA A 229 1.17 7.33 -5.26
N ASP A 230 1.71 7.62 -4.08
CA ASP A 230 2.48 8.83 -3.84
C ASP A 230 3.88 8.45 -3.38
N PHE A 231 4.84 9.35 -3.56
CA PHE A 231 6.24 9.16 -3.18
C PHE A 231 6.41 8.54 -1.79
N SER A 232 5.69 9.06 -0.78
CA SER A 232 5.85 8.66 0.61
C SER A 232 5.20 7.30 0.88
N VAL A 233 3.94 7.13 0.49
CA VAL A 233 3.19 5.89 0.75
C VAL A 233 3.73 4.73 -0.09
N ASN A 234 4.11 4.98 -1.34
CA ASN A 234 4.66 3.96 -2.23
C ASN A 234 6.00 3.44 -1.69
N ALA A 235 7.01 4.31 -1.53
CA ALA A 235 8.32 3.92 -1.01
C ALA A 235 8.25 3.31 0.39
N GLY A 236 7.44 3.90 1.28
CA GLY A 236 7.25 3.40 2.63
C GLY A 236 6.64 2.02 2.68
N SER A 237 5.63 1.75 1.84
CA SER A 237 4.99 0.44 1.74
C SER A 237 5.93 -0.61 1.16
N TRP A 238 6.72 -0.26 0.13
CA TRP A 238 7.70 -1.17 -0.46
C TRP A 238 8.79 -1.54 0.55
N MET A 239 9.38 -0.57 1.25
CA MET A 239 10.34 -0.84 2.33
C MET A 239 9.74 -1.69 3.46
N TRP A 240 8.46 -1.49 3.79
CA TRP A 240 7.78 -2.31 4.80
C TRP A 240 7.65 -3.77 4.33
N LEU A 241 7.14 -3.98 3.11
CA LEU A 241 6.80 -5.30 2.59
C LEU A 241 8.04 -6.15 2.26
N SER A 242 9.12 -5.50 1.80
CA SER A 242 10.43 -6.13 1.58
C SER A 242 11.18 -6.43 2.87
N CYS A 243 10.68 -5.97 4.03
CA CYS A 243 11.42 -5.97 5.30
C CYS A 243 12.74 -5.19 5.19
N SER A 244 12.73 -4.05 4.51
CA SER A 244 13.88 -3.14 4.47
C SER A 244 13.77 -2.02 5.51
N ALA A 245 12.57 -1.64 5.95
CA ALA A 245 12.36 -0.71 7.05
C ALA A 245 11.03 -0.99 7.77
N PHE A 246 10.86 -0.43 8.98
CA PHE A 246 9.67 -0.49 9.86
C PHE A 246 9.26 -1.88 10.37
N PHE A 247 9.44 -2.93 9.56
CA PHE A 247 9.05 -4.30 9.82
C PHE A 247 10.21 -5.25 9.56
N GLN A 248 10.40 -6.24 10.44
CA GLN A 248 11.57 -7.12 10.43
C GLN A 248 11.19 -8.61 10.48
N GLN A 249 9.91 -8.97 10.47
CA GLN A 249 9.49 -10.38 10.48
C GLN A 249 9.37 -10.91 9.05
N PHE A 250 10.50 -11.29 8.47
CA PHE A 250 10.60 -11.76 7.08
C PHE A 250 10.15 -13.22 6.87
N PHE A 251 9.81 -13.96 7.93
CA PHE A 251 9.48 -15.40 7.86
C PHE A 251 8.12 -15.70 7.23
N HIS A 252 7.21 -14.72 7.18
CA HIS A 252 5.90 -14.89 6.57
C HIS A 252 5.91 -14.36 5.14
N CYS A 253 6.29 -15.22 4.19
CA CYS A 253 6.14 -14.96 2.75
C CYS A 253 4.75 -15.42 2.27
N TYR A 254 4.16 -14.67 1.35
CA TYR A 254 2.91 -15.08 0.71
C TYR A 254 3.22 -16.17 -0.32
N CYS A 255 2.58 -17.33 -0.20
CA CYS A 255 2.66 -18.35 -1.24
C CYS A 255 1.92 -17.85 -2.49
N PRO A 256 2.57 -17.65 -3.65
CA PRO A 256 1.95 -17.14 -4.88
C PRO A 256 0.92 -18.12 -5.45
N VAL A 257 0.98 -19.38 -4.99
CA VAL A 257 0.01 -20.43 -5.26
C VAL A 257 -1.08 -20.36 -4.20
N GLY A 258 -0.79 -20.82 -2.98
CA GLY A 258 -1.80 -21.07 -1.95
C GLY A 258 -2.55 -19.83 -1.45
N PHE A 259 -2.00 -18.62 -1.59
CA PHE A 259 -2.72 -17.41 -1.23
C PHE A 259 -3.86 -17.12 -2.21
N GLY A 260 -3.61 -17.24 -3.52
CA GLY A 260 -4.64 -17.09 -4.56
C GLY A 260 -5.82 -18.04 -4.33
N ARG A 261 -5.56 -19.35 -4.17
CA ARG A 261 -6.61 -20.36 -3.92
C ARG A 261 -7.41 -20.13 -2.64
N ARG A 262 -6.82 -19.55 -1.60
CA ARG A 262 -7.58 -19.21 -0.38
C ARG A 262 -8.47 -17.99 -0.58
N THR A 263 -8.08 -17.07 -1.44
CA THR A 263 -8.84 -15.84 -1.73
C THR A 263 -9.92 -16.09 -2.78
N ASP A 264 -9.59 -16.86 -3.81
CA ASP A 264 -10.48 -17.32 -4.87
C ASP A 264 -10.22 -18.83 -5.15
N PRO A 265 -10.99 -19.73 -4.53
CA PRO A 265 -10.84 -21.17 -4.71
C PRO A 265 -11.12 -21.68 -6.13
N SER A 266 -11.69 -20.85 -7.01
CA SER A 266 -11.98 -21.23 -8.40
C SER A 266 -10.77 -21.15 -9.33
N GLY A 267 -9.67 -20.53 -8.89
CA GLY A 267 -8.44 -20.41 -9.66
C GLY A 267 -7.55 -21.65 -9.57
N ASP A 268 -7.59 -22.51 -10.59
CA ASP A 268 -6.71 -23.69 -10.71
C ASP A 268 -5.33 -23.35 -11.29
N TYR A 269 -4.32 -24.18 -10.97
CA TYR A 269 -2.92 -23.96 -11.38
C TYR A 269 -2.58 -24.71 -12.67
N PRO A 270 -2.19 -24.01 -13.75
CA PRO A 270 -2.15 -24.59 -15.08
C PRO A 270 -0.96 -25.54 -15.30
N TRP A 271 0.19 -25.33 -14.64
CA TRP A 271 1.40 -26.14 -14.90
C TRP A 271 1.35 -27.56 -14.32
N ASN A 272 0.44 -27.84 -13.38
CA ASN A 272 0.21 -29.19 -12.86
C ASN A 272 -0.93 -29.92 -13.61
N ALA A 273 -1.60 -29.23 -14.54
CA ALA A 273 -2.69 -29.81 -15.31
C ALA A 273 -2.14 -30.82 -16.35
N PRO A 274 -2.74 -32.03 -16.47
CA PRO A 274 -2.39 -32.96 -17.53
C PRO A 274 -2.53 -32.33 -18.92
N GLU A 275 -1.75 -32.80 -19.90
CA GLU A 275 -1.76 -32.26 -21.26
C GLU A 275 -3.16 -32.34 -21.91
N SER A 276 -3.95 -33.36 -21.57
CA SER A 276 -5.35 -33.47 -22.00
C SER A 276 -6.21 -32.29 -21.54
N VAL A 277 -6.06 -31.87 -20.27
CA VAL A 277 -6.78 -30.73 -19.68
C VAL A 277 -6.31 -29.42 -20.32
N GLN A 278 -5.01 -29.27 -20.57
CA GLN A 278 -4.47 -28.07 -21.23
C GLN A 278 -4.99 -27.92 -22.67
N LYS A 279 -5.04 -29.02 -23.43
CA LYS A 279 -5.62 -29.05 -24.78
C LYS A 279 -7.11 -28.72 -24.78
N GLU A 280 -7.87 -29.25 -23.82
CA GLU A 280 -9.30 -28.96 -23.65
C GLU A 280 -9.54 -27.47 -23.31
N ALA A 281 -8.71 -26.91 -22.42
CA ALA A 281 -8.74 -25.49 -22.07
C ALA A 281 -8.20 -24.57 -23.18
N LYS A 282 -7.67 -25.13 -24.27
CA LYS A 282 -7.00 -24.40 -25.37
C LYS A 282 -5.90 -23.46 -24.87
N CYS A 283 -5.16 -23.90 -23.86
CA CYS A 283 -4.06 -23.14 -23.25
C CYS A 283 -2.95 -24.11 -22.86
N ILE A 284 -1.91 -24.19 -23.69
CA ILE A 284 -0.73 -25.03 -23.46
C ILE A 284 0.33 -24.23 -22.70
N VAL A 285 0.69 -24.72 -21.52
CA VAL A 285 1.72 -24.09 -20.68
C VAL A 285 3.10 -24.23 -21.32
N GLY A 286 3.79 -23.10 -21.47
CA GLY A 286 5.03 -22.95 -22.22
C GLY A 286 4.84 -22.48 -23.66
N VAL A 287 3.59 -22.38 -24.15
CA VAL A 287 3.26 -21.86 -25.48
C VAL A 287 2.30 -20.68 -25.34
N ASP A 288 1.08 -20.92 -24.88
CA ASP A 288 0.02 -19.90 -24.75
C ASP A 288 0.12 -19.12 -23.43
N TYR A 289 0.66 -19.77 -22.39
CA TYR A 289 0.90 -19.18 -21.08
C TYR A 289 2.30 -19.57 -20.56
N PRO A 290 3.11 -18.67 -19.98
CA PRO A 290 4.48 -18.99 -19.60
C PRO A 290 4.57 -20.05 -18.50
N LYS A 291 5.67 -20.81 -18.51
CA LYS A 291 6.04 -21.68 -17.38
C LYS A 291 6.45 -20.82 -16.17
N PRO A 292 6.25 -21.31 -14.93
CA PRO A 292 6.71 -20.62 -13.73
C PRO A 292 8.19 -20.22 -13.83
N VAL A 293 8.49 -18.95 -13.63
CA VAL A 293 9.85 -18.40 -13.75
C VAL A 293 10.80 -18.90 -12.65
N VAL A 294 10.25 -19.44 -11.56
CA VAL A 294 10.99 -19.98 -10.42
C VAL A 294 10.26 -21.16 -9.80
N ASN A 295 10.98 -22.03 -9.10
CA ASN A 295 10.39 -22.97 -8.16
C ASN A 295 10.17 -22.26 -6.81
N HIS A 296 8.92 -21.96 -6.47
CA HIS A 296 8.58 -21.21 -5.25
C HIS A 296 9.13 -21.85 -3.97
N ALA A 297 9.08 -23.18 -3.83
CA ALA A 297 9.52 -23.86 -2.61
C ALA A 297 11.03 -23.72 -2.39
N GLU A 298 11.80 -23.81 -3.46
CA GLU A 298 13.25 -23.63 -3.43
C GLU A 298 13.65 -22.17 -3.25
N ALA A 299 13.04 -21.27 -4.04
CA ALA A 299 13.33 -19.84 -4.02
C ALA A 299 13.00 -19.22 -2.66
N SER A 300 11.80 -19.46 -2.13
CA SER A 300 11.39 -18.92 -0.82
C SER A 300 12.26 -19.43 0.32
N ARG A 301 12.63 -20.71 0.32
CA ARG A 301 13.53 -21.29 1.33
C ARG A 301 14.92 -20.64 1.28
N LEU A 302 15.48 -20.46 0.08
CA LEU A 302 16.76 -19.79 -0.11
C LEU A 302 16.70 -18.32 0.34
N ASN A 303 15.65 -17.61 -0.05
CA ASN A 303 15.49 -16.19 0.26
C ASN A 303 15.26 -15.93 1.76
N ILE A 304 14.55 -16.81 2.46
CA ILE A 304 14.42 -16.74 3.93
C ILE A 304 15.80 -16.86 4.60
N GLU A 305 16.65 -17.77 4.11
CA GLU A 305 18.01 -17.92 4.63
C GLU A 305 18.89 -16.70 4.30
N ARG A 306 18.80 -16.13 3.09
CA ARG A 306 19.47 -14.87 2.72
C ARG A 306 19.05 -13.71 3.63
N MET A 307 17.75 -13.57 3.92
CA MET A 307 17.24 -12.56 4.85
C MET A 307 17.81 -12.77 6.26
N LYS A 308 17.80 -14.01 6.75
CA LYS A 308 18.36 -14.37 8.06
C LYS A 308 19.84 -14.00 8.17
N GLN A 309 20.64 -14.32 7.15
CA GLN A 309 22.06 -13.97 7.09
C GLN A 309 22.26 -12.46 7.11
N THR A 310 21.49 -11.71 6.31
CA THR A 310 21.55 -10.24 6.26
C THR A 310 21.28 -9.64 7.64
N TYR A 311 20.22 -10.07 8.32
CA TYR A 311 19.88 -9.58 9.66
C TYR A 311 20.85 -10.03 10.76
N GLN A 312 21.46 -11.22 10.62
CA GLN A 312 22.52 -11.66 11.52
C GLN A 312 23.77 -10.79 11.39
N GLN A 313 24.15 -10.40 10.17
CA GLN A 313 25.27 -9.50 9.94
C GLN A 313 25.00 -8.11 10.55
N LEU A 314 23.77 -7.58 10.42
CA LEU A 314 23.37 -6.32 11.05
C LEU A 314 23.46 -6.37 12.59
N SER A 315 23.07 -7.48 13.21
CA SER A 315 23.15 -7.61 14.68
C SER A 315 24.60 -7.74 15.18
N ARG A 316 25.50 -8.32 14.37
CA ARG A 316 26.95 -8.33 14.61
C ARG A 316 27.60 -6.96 14.35
N TYR A 317 27.03 -6.13 13.47
CA TYR A 317 27.50 -4.79 13.11
C TYR A 317 27.22 -3.70 14.17
N ARG A 318 27.00 -4.05 15.45
CA ARG A 318 27.01 -3.10 16.60
C ARG A 318 28.39 -2.44 16.85
N GLY A 319 29.23 -2.29 15.82
CA GLY A 319 30.55 -1.66 15.86
C GLY A 319 30.59 -0.21 15.35
N LEU A 320 29.46 0.39 14.96
CA LEU A 320 29.38 1.81 14.56
C LEU A 320 28.40 2.60 15.44
N CYS A 321 28.52 2.44 16.76
CA CYS A 321 27.95 3.37 17.72
C CYS A 321 29.03 4.36 18.18
N GLU A 322 29.43 5.30 17.33
CA GLU A 322 29.99 6.59 17.81
C GLU A 322 28.84 7.54 18.18
N TYR A 323 28.02 7.13 19.15
CA TYR A 323 27.20 8.04 19.94
C TYR A 323 27.10 7.45 21.35
N PRO A 324 27.32 8.26 22.41
CA PRO A 324 27.43 7.74 23.76
C PRO A 324 26.14 7.02 24.14
N ALA A 325 26.31 5.79 24.63
CA ALA A 325 25.20 4.93 25.04
C ALA A 325 24.28 5.65 26.05
N PRO A 326 22.96 5.44 25.97
CA PRO A 326 22.07 5.98 26.99
C PRO A 326 22.39 5.33 28.33
N VAL A 327 22.65 6.17 29.33
CA VAL A 327 22.82 5.79 30.74
C VAL A 327 21.62 4.92 31.15
N ILE A 328 21.90 3.67 31.55
CA ILE A 328 20.90 2.78 32.13
C ILE A 328 20.59 3.31 33.53
N LEU A 329 19.46 4.00 33.68
CA LEU A 329 18.95 4.38 35.00
C LEU A 329 18.32 3.15 35.69
N PRO A 330 18.68 2.85 36.95
CA PRO A 330 18.08 1.74 37.68
C PRO A 330 16.61 2.02 38.01
N ARG A 331 15.82 0.94 38.02
CA ARG A 331 14.39 0.93 38.38
C ARG A 331 14.19 1.45 39.81
N LYS A 332 13.82 2.73 39.96
CA LYS A 332 13.05 3.28 41.09
C LYS A 332 12.54 4.68 40.71
N CYS A 333 11.23 4.92 40.81
CA CYS A 333 10.68 6.28 40.76
C CYS A 333 11.24 7.10 41.93
N PRO A 334 11.71 8.34 41.70
CA PRO A 334 10.95 9.47 42.24
C PRO A 334 11.02 10.80 41.44
N LYS A 335 9.91 11.55 41.57
CA LYS A 335 9.75 13.03 41.60
C LYS A 335 10.16 13.90 40.39
N ILE A 336 9.46 15.03 40.35
CA ILE A 336 9.20 15.98 39.25
C ILE A 336 10.30 17.06 39.11
N LEU A 337 10.48 17.57 37.86
CA LEU A 337 11.18 18.78 37.32
C LEU A 337 12.67 18.71 36.92
N PRO A 338 13.18 19.57 35.99
CA PRO A 338 12.54 20.26 34.85
C PRO A 338 13.26 20.04 33.48
N THR A 339 12.58 20.51 32.45
CA THR A 339 12.89 20.65 31.00
C THR A 339 14.35 20.88 30.56
N GLN A 340 14.78 20.17 29.51
CA GLN A 340 15.35 20.72 28.25
C GLN A 340 15.51 19.60 27.18
N ASN A 341 15.36 19.96 25.90
CA ASN A 341 15.28 19.13 24.67
C ASN A 341 13.94 18.44 24.34
N LEU A 342 12.99 19.23 23.84
CA LEU A 342 11.62 18.85 23.48
C LEU A 342 11.43 18.32 22.04
N SER A 343 12.44 18.31 21.16
CA SER A 343 12.25 17.90 19.75
C SER A 343 12.40 16.37 19.52
N LEU A 344 13.37 15.72 20.15
CA LEU A 344 13.65 14.28 19.98
C LEU A 344 12.76 13.36 20.83
N VAL A 345 12.34 13.82 22.01
CA VAL A 345 11.48 13.05 22.92
C VAL A 345 10.05 12.92 22.38
N PHE A 346 9.58 13.93 21.62
CA PHE A 346 8.27 13.88 20.97
C PHE A 346 8.22 12.86 19.85
N GLN A 347 9.27 12.76 19.01
CA GLN A 347 9.41 11.69 18.04
C GLN A 347 9.44 10.33 18.74
N HIS A 348 10.29 10.12 19.75
CA HIS A 348 10.41 8.80 20.37
C HIS A 348 9.14 8.32 21.10
N ARG A 349 8.37 9.22 21.74
CA ARG A 349 7.09 8.89 22.39
C ARG A 349 5.92 8.72 21.40
N PHE A 350 5.92 9.50 20.32
CA PHE A 350 5.00 9.27 19.19
C PHE A 350 5.28 7.92 18.54
N TRP A 351 6.55 7.61 18.26
CA TRP A 351 7.00 6.31 17.73
C TRP A 351 6.64 5.14 18.64
N GLN A 352 6.75 5.27 19.97
CA GLN A 352 6.35 4.21 20.90
C GLN A 352 4.83 4.04 21.00
N SER A 353 4.06 5.13 20.98
CA SER A 353 2.60 5.09 21.09
C SER A 353 1.95 4.59 19.80
N VAL A 354 2.49 5.00 18.65
CA VAL A 354 2.12 4.52 17.30
C VAL A 354 2.58 3.08 17.12
N LYS A 355 3.81 2.71 17.52
CA LYS A 355 4.23 1.30 17.56
C LYS A 355 3.29 0.48 18.40
N LEU A 356 2.98 0.84 19.65
CA LEU A 356 2.13 0.02 20.53
C LEU A 356 0.71 -0.16 19.97
N CYS A 357 0.11 0.92 19.44
CA CYS A 357 -1.24 0.86 18.86
C CYS A 357 -1.25 0.07 17.54
N MET A 358 -0.23 0.24 16.69
CA MET A 358 -0.06 -0.53 15.45
C MET A 358 0.33 -1.98 15.73
N TRP A 359 1.06 -2.27 16.81
CA TRP A 359 1.41 -3.62 17.26
C TRP A 359 0.18 -4.35 17.79
N CYS A 360 -0.74 -3.68 18.49
CA CYS A 360 -2.03 -4.27 18.86
C CYS A 360 -2.90 -4.55 17.62
N VAL A 361 -2.91 -3.63 16.65
CA VAL A 361 -3.61 -3.79 15.36
C VAL A 361 -3.00 -4.92 14.52
N PHE A 362 -1.69 -5.17 14.68
CA PHE A 362 -0.91 -6.23 14.02
C PHE A 362 -1.01 -7.59 14.75
N LEU A 363 -0.96 -7.65 16.08
CA LEU A 363 -1.16 -8.88 16.87
C LEU A 363 -2.56 -9.46 16.66
N LEU A 364 -3.56 -8.59 16.52
CA LEU A 364 -4.91 -8.99 16.12
C LEU A 364 -5.00 -9.44 14.65
N TRP A 365 -4.05 -9.03 13.80
CA TRP A 365 -3.95 -9.41 12.38
C TRP A 365 -3.18 -10.72 12.18
N THR A 366 -2.07 -10.93 12.91
CA THR A 366 -1.30 -12.19 12.93
C THR A 366 -2.03 -13.30 13.67
N SER A 367 -2.85 -12.99 14.68
CA SER A 367 -3.74 -13.95 15.33
C SER A 367 -4.76 -14.56 14.35
N GLN A 368 -5.23 -13.81 13.34
CA GLN A 368 -6.07 -14.37 12.27
C GLN A 368 -5.27 -15.17 11.24
N LEU A 369 -4.03 -14.77 10.91
CA LEU A 369 -3.12 -15.59 10.10
C LEU A 369 -2.83 -16.94 10.78
N HIS A 370 -2.66 -16.95 12.11
CA HIS A 370 -2.51 -18.19 12.89
C HIS A 370 -3.79 -19.04 12.88
N LYS A 371 -4.98 -18.43 13.02
CA LYS A 371 -6.27 -19.16 12.90
C LYS A 371 -6.56 -19.69 11.49
N LEU A 372 -6.03 -19.04 10.46
CA LEU A 372 -6.09 -19.50 9.05
C LEU A 372 -5.05 -20.61 8.77
N HIS A 373 -4.01 -20.74 9.60
CA HIS A 373 -2.98 -21.77 9.47
C HIS A 373 -3.25 -23.00 10.34
N CYS A 374 -3.97 -22.84 11.46
CA CYS A 374 -4.34 -23.92 12.39
C CYS A 374 -5.68 -24.61 12.06
N MET A 375 -6.20 -24.48 10.83
CA MET A 375 -7.32 -25.29 10.30
C MET A 375 -6.82 -26.32 9.27
N GLU A 376 -5.63 -26.85 9.50
CA GLU A 376 -5.20 -28.17 8.98
C GLU A 376 -5.65 -29.28 9.92
#